data_AF-R8CQH3-F1
#
_entry.id   AF-R8CQH3-F1
#
_cell.length_a   1.000
_cell.length_b   1.000
_cell.length_c   1.000
_cell.angle_alpha   90.00
_cell.angle_beta   90.00
_cell.angle_gamma   90.00
#
_symmetry.space_group_name_H-M   'P 1'
#
loop_
_entity.id
_entity.type
_entity.pdbx_description
1 polymer ?
#
loop_
_entity_poly.entity_id
_entity_poly.type
_entity_poly.pdbx_seq_one_letter_code
_entity_poly.pdbx_strand_id
1 'polypeptide(L)'
;PEKGKHKDMFAGLDEATKEKAKSILEQEKSGELTREQAKEELTKLGVKLPEKEKHEDIFANLDDQAKEKAKAILENEKKQLAELNVDLPHHKLFMKNEDK
;
A
#
# COMPACT_ATOMS: atom_id res chain seq x y z
N PRO A 1 -14.23 -10.25 -4.77
CA PRO A 1 -12.85 -9.73 -4.94
C PRO A 1 -11.87 -10.87 -5.29
N GLU A 2 -11.43 -10.91 -6.56
CA GLU A 2 -10.49 -11.90 -7.06
C GLU A 2 -9.13 -11.79 -6.36
N LYS A 3 -8.90 -12.64 -5.36
CA LYS A 3 -7.59 -12.86 -4.73
C LYS A 3 -6.59 -13.58 -5.66
N GLY A 4 -6.75 -13.46 -6.98
CA GLY A 4 -5.96 -14.17 -8.00
C GLY A 4 -4.67 -13.44 -8.40
N LYS A 5 -4.67 -12.10 -8.40
CA LYS A 5 -3.58 -11.29 -9.00
C LYS A 5 -2.25 -11.31 -8.23
N HIS A 6 -2.20 -11.83 -7.00
CA HIS A 6 -0.95 -11.97 -6.25
C HIS A 6 -0.11 -13.19 -6.69
N LYS A 7 -0.73 -14.22 -7.28
CA LYS A 7 -0.01 -15.45 -7.64
C LYS A 7 0.88 -15.27 -8.87
N ASP A 8 0.50 -14.34 -9.76
CA ASP A 8 1.22 -14.06 -11.01
C ASP A 8 2.35 -13.04 -10.87
N MET A 9 2.43 -12.27 -9.77
CA MET A 9 3.50 -11.29 -9.53
C MET A 9 4.91 -11.89 -9.59
N PHE A 10 5.03 -13.14 -9.12
CA PHE A 10 6.29 -13.88 -9.01
C PHE A 10 6.41 -14.98 -10.08
N ALA A 11 5.48 -15.03 -11.04
CA ALA A 11 5.52 -16.04 -12.10
C ALA A 11 6.75 -15.79 -13.01
N GLY A 12 7.49 -16.85 -13.30
CA GLY A 12 8.71 -16.76 -14.12
C GLY A 12 10.00 -16.36 -13.39
N LEU A 13 9.96 -16.16 -12.06
CA LEU A 13 11.16 -15.89 -11.26
C LEU A 13 11.74 -17.15 -10.61
N ASP A 14 13.07 -17.21 -10.51
CA ASP A 14 13.82 -18.21 -9.75
C ASP A 14 13.48 -18.18 -8.25
N GLU A 15 13.64 -19.32 -7.57
CA GLU A 15 13.31 -19.44 -6.13
C GLU A 15 14.08 -18.43 -5.27
N ALA A 16 15.36 -18.22 -5.55
CA ALA A 16 16.19 -17.23 -4.85
C ALA A 16 15.66 -15.79 -5.03
N THR A 17 15.15 -15.47 -6.22
CA THR A 17 14.58 -14.15 -6.55
C THR A 17 13.22 -13.97 -5.89
N LYS A 18 12.40 -15.02 -5.83
CA LYS A 18 11.12 -15.03 -5.10
C LYS A 18 11.30 -14.81 -3.61
N GLU A 19 12.31 -15.42 -3.00
CA GLU A 19 12.57 -15.27 -1.58
C GLU A 19 12.99 -13.84 -1.23
N LYS A 20 13.93 -13.26 -2.00
CA LYS A 20 14.31 -11.84 -1.87
C LYS A 20 13.13 -10.90 -2.05
N ALA A 21 12.31 -11.15 -3.06
CA ALA A 21 11.14 -10.33 -3.34
C ALA A 21 10.08 -10.42 -2.23
N LYS A 22 9.87 -11.59 -1.63
CA LYS A 22 9.02 -11.74 -0.45
C LYS A 22 9.58 -10.98 0.76
N SER A 23 10.89 -11.04 0.98
CA SER A 23 11.55 -10.35 2.09
C SER A 23 11.41 -8.82 1.95
N ILE A 24 11.61 -8.27 0.75
CA ILE A 24 11.37 -6.85 0.45
C ILE A 24 9.90 -6.45 0.70
N LEU A 25 8.95 -7.30 0.28
CA LEU A 25 7.52 -7.04 0.50
C LEU A 25 7.14 -7.13 2.00
N GLU A 26 7.84 -7.97 2.77
CA GLU A 26 7.65 -8.08 4.22
C GLU A 26 8.25 -6.90 4.97
N GLN A 27 9.41 -6.41 4.53
CA GLN A 27 10.03 -5.18 5.03
C GLN A 27 9.17 -3.95 4.67
N GLU A 28 8.60 -3.89 3.46
CA GLU A 28 7.62 -2.87 3.07
C GLU A 28 6.39 -2.90 3.98
N LYS A 29 5.82 -4.09 4.21
CA LYS A 29 4.68 -4.25 5.11
C LYS A 29 4.99 -3.91 6.56
N SER A 30 6.21 -4.16 6.99
CA SER A 30 6.69 -3.85 8.34
C SER A 30 7.05 -2.37 8.50
N GLY A 31 7.08 -1.60 7.41
CA GLY A 31 7.47 -0.18 7.40
C GLY A 31 8.98 0.04 7.50
N GLU A 32 9.78 -1.02 7.34
CA GLU A 32 11.25 -0.96 7.33
C GLU A 32 11.79 -0.40 6.00
N LEU A 33 11.01 -0.55 4.93
CA LEU A 33 11.31 -0.03 3.60
C LEU A 33 10.13 0.77 3.06
N THR A 34 10.43 1.90 2.40
CA THR A 34 9.37 2.67 1.73
C THR A 34 8.84 1.91 0.52
N ARG A 35 7.57 2.12 0.20
CA ARG A 35 6.92 1.46 -0.93
C ARG A 35 7.58 1.75 -2.26
N GLU A 36 8.18 2.93 -2.44
CA GLU A 36 8.94 3.26 -3.65
C GLU A 36 10.23 2.44 -3.73
N GLN A 37 11.00 2.38 -2.64
CA GLN A 37 12.21 1.56 -2.59
C GLN A 37 11.90 0.08 -2.80
N ALA A 38 10.87 -0.43 -2.12
CA ALA A 38 10.43 -1.82 -2.30
C ALA A 38 9.99 -2.07 -3.74
N LYS A 39 9.22 -1.17 -4.35
CA LYS A 39 8.78 -1.29 -5.74
C LYS A 39 9.95 -1.26 -6.73
N GLU A 40 10.95 -0.42 -6.48
CA GLU A 40 12.14 -0.33 -7.33
C GLU A 40 12.96 -1.62 -7.27
N GLU A 41 13.24 -2.13 -6.07
CA GLU A 41 13.96 -3.39 -5.87
C GLU A 41 13.19 -4.59 -6.45
N LEU A 42 11.88 -4.65 -6.24
CA LEU A 42 11.01 -5.67 -6.84
C LEU A 42 11.04 -5.61 -8.37
N THR A 43 11.05 -4.40 -8.96
CA THR A 43 11.13 -4.22 -10.41
C THR A 43 12.49 -4.66 -10.95
N LYS A 44 13.60 -4.37 -10.23
CA LYS A 44 14.96 -4.87 -10.59
C LYS A 44 15.03 -6.39 -10.57
N LEU A 45 14.29 -7.02 -9.66
CA LEU A 45 14.17 -8.49 -9.57
C LEU A 45 13.21 -9.09 -10.61
N GLY A 46 12.63 -8.28 -11.51
CA GLY A 46 11.71 -8.74 -12.55
C GLY A 46 10.27 -9.00 -12.06
N VAL A 47 9.95 -8.63 -10.83
CA VAL A 47 8.60 -8.76 -10.25
C VAL A 47 7.71 -7.66 -10.83
N LYS A 48 6.67 -8.04 -11.56
CA LYS A 48 5.62 -7.10 -12.00
C LYS A 48 4.55 -7.01 -10.93
N LEU A 49 4.49 -5.86 -10.26
CA LEU A 49 3.39 -5.54 -9.35
C LEU A 49 2.14 -5.17 -10.19
N PRO A 50 1.00 -5.89 -10.06
CA PRO A 50 -0.27 -5.47 -10.63
C PRO A 50 -0.61 -4.06 -10.18
N GLU A 51 -1.16 -3.31 -11.12
CA GLU A 51 -1.70 -1.97 -10.88
C GLU A 51 -2.74 -2.10 -9.75
N LYS A 52 -2.52 -1.40 -8.62
CA LYS A 52 -3.52 -1.37 -7.56
C LYS A 52 -4.76 -0.72 -8.17
N GLU A 53 -5.82 -1.52 -8.35
CA GLU A 53 -7.15 -0.99 -8.66
C GLU A 53 -7.42 0.16 -7.70
N LYS A 54 -7.81 1.30 -8.29
CA LYS A 54 -8.14 2.52 -7.54
C LYS A 54 -9.10 2.10 -6.44
N HIS A 55 -8.66 2.20 -5.19
CA HIS A 55 -9.51 1.97 -4.05
C HIS A 55 -10.77 2.83 -4.27
N GLU A 56 -11.93 2.18 -4.25
CA GLU A 56 -13.22 2.85 -4.22
C GLU A 56 -13.11 4.05 -3.28
N ASP A 57 -13.59 5.21 -3.74
CA ASP A 57 -13.49 6.48 -3.06
C ASP A 57 -13.98 6.27 -1.61
N ILE A 58 -13.04 6.21 -0.66
CA ILE A 58 -13.25 5.78 0.75
C ILE A 58 -14.25 6.68 1.49
N PHE A 59 -14.63 7.78 0.84
CA PHE A 59 -15.58 8.78 1.28
C PHE A 59 -16.89 8.74 0.47
N ALA A 60 -17.18 7.67 -0.28
CA ALA A 60 -18.36 7.56 -1.14
C ALA A 60 -19.69 7.63 -0.38
N ASN A 61 -19.70 7.24 0.90
CA ASN A 61 -20.86 7.29 1.79
C ASN A 61 -20.90 8.54 2.70
N LEU A 62 -19.99 9.51 2.52
CA LEU A 62 -19.97 10.74 3.31
C LEU A 62 -20.63 11.89 2.55
N ASP A 63 -21.34 12.77 3.27
CA ASP A 63 -21.80 14.06 2.74
C ASP A 63 -20.64 14.93 2.27
N ASP A 64 -20.87 15.85 1.32
CA ASP A 64 -19.82 16.67 0.69
C ASP A 64 -18.95 17.42 1.72
N GLN A 65 -19.58 18.01 2.74
CA GLN A 65 -18.88 18.74 3.81
C GLN A 65 -18.07 17.81 4.73
N ALA A 66 -18.45 16.54 4.86
CA ALA A 66 -17.66 15.54 5.60
C ALA A 66 -16.54 14.97 4.72
N LYS A 67 -16.80 14.76 3.43
CA LYS A 67 -15.82 14.33 2.43
C LYS A 67 -14.67 15.33 2.31
N GLU A 68 -14.96 16.62 2.29
CA GLU A 68 -13.94 17.67 2.21
C GLU A 68 -13.06 17.70 3.47
N LYS A 69 -13.67 17.62 4.66
CA LYS A 69 -12.94 17.53 5.94
C LYS A 69 -12.07 16.28 6.02
N ALA A 70 -12.61 15.13 5.60
CA ALA A 70 -11.87 13.87 5.62
C ALA A 70 -10.69 13.88 4.63
N LYS A 71 -10.87 14.48 3.43
CA LYS A 71 -9.77 14.71 2.48
C LYS A 71 -8.69 15.62 3.04
N ALA A 72 -9.06 16.71 3.71
CA ALA A 72 -8.11 17.64 4.31
C ALA A 72 -7.27 16.97 5.42
N ILE A 73 -7.91 16.16 6.27
CA ILE A 73 -7.22 15.40 7.32
C ILE A 73 -6.23 14.41 6.70
N LEU A 74 -6.67 13.63 5.71
CA LEU A 74 -5.84 12.65 5.02
C LEU A 74 -4.64 13.29 4.32
N GLU A 75 -4.83 14.43 3.66
CA GLU A 75 -3.75 15.15 2.99
C GLU A 75 -2.73 15.69 3.98
N ASN A 76 -3.20 16.23 5.12
CA ASN A 76 -2.33 16.71 6.18
C ASN A 76 -1.51 15.56 6.80
N GLU A 77 -2.14 14.44 7.10
CA GLU A 77 -1.46 13.24 7.63
C GLU A 77 -0.45 12.70 6.61
N LYS A 78 -0.80 12.65 5.33
CA LYS A 78 0.11 12.25 4.26
C LYS A 78 1.34 13.16 4.18
N LYS A 79 1.19 14.48 4.36
CA LYS A 79 2.33 15.42 4.41
C LYS A 79 3.24 15.12 5.61
N GLN A 80 2.67 14.87 6.78
CA GLN A 80 3.43 14.53 7.99
C GLN A 80 4.21 13.21 7.83
N LEU A 81 3.57 12.19 7.25
CA LEU A 81 4.22 10.91 6.99
C LEU A 81 5.30 11.03 5.92
N ALA A 82 5.09 11.84 4.87
CA ALA A 82 6.10 12.12 3.86
C ALA A 82 7.33 12.84 4.46
N GLU A 83 7.14 13.75 5.40
CA GLU A 83 8.25 14.41 6.13
C GLU A 83 9.05 13.41 6.97
N LEU A 84 8.40 12.39 7.51
CA LEU A 84 9.03 11.27 8.22
C LEU A 84 9.55 10.16 7.29
N ASN A 85 9.37 10.32 5.96
CA ASN A 85 9.68 9.31 4.95
C ASN A 85 8.98 7.95 5.23
N VAL A 86 7.78 8.00 5.80
CA VAL A 86 6.91 6.85 6.10
C VAL A 86 5.74 6.84 5.10
N ASP A 87 5.38 5.67 4.56
CA ASP A 87 4.21 5.56 3.66
C ASP A 87 2.91 5.49 4.48
N LEU A 88 1.83 6.06 3.94
CA LEU A 88 0.51 6.01 4.57
C LEU A 88 0.05 4.54 4.70
N PRO A 89 -0.24 4.03 5.91
CA PRO A 89 -0.61 2.64 6.11
C PRO A 89 -1.87 2.26 5.33
N HIS A 90 -2.03 0.98 5.01
CA HIS A 90 -3.15 0.52 4.18
C HIS A 90 -4.51 0.79 4.84
N HIS A 91 -5.52 1.08 4.00
CA HIS A 91 -6.93 1.37 4.31
C HIS A 91 -7.56 0.53 5.44
N LYS A 92 -7.11 -0.71 5.64
CA LYS A 92 -7.63 -1.60 6.68
C LYS A 92 -7.27 -1.18 8.11
N LEU A 93 -6.19 -0.41 8.30
CA LEU A 93 -5.79 0.09 9.62
C LEU A 93 -6.71 1.24 10.06
N PHE A 94 -7.10 2.12 9.13
CA PHE A 94 -7.99 3.26 9.37
C PHE A 94 -9.44 2.89 9.71
N MET A 95 -9.87 1.65 9.44
CA MET A 95 -11.22 1.17 9.76
C MET A 95 -11.34 0.47 11.12
N LYS A 96 -10.25 0.36 11.89
CA LYS A 96 -10.36 -0.05 13.30
C LYS A 96 -10.81 1.15 14.12
N ASN A 97 -12.11 1.42 14.06
CA ASN A 97 -12.76 2.08 15.19
C ASN A 97 -12.81 1.04 16.30
N GLU A 98 -11.92 1.15 17.29
CA GLU A 98 -12.23 0.62 18.62
C GLU A 98 -13.34 1.49 19.18
N ASP A 99 -14.56 1.22 18.74
CA ASP A 99 -15.75 1.59 19.49
C ASP A 99 -15.72 0.81 20.81
N LYS A 100 -15.38 1.51 21.90
CA LYS A 100 -15.67 1.04 23.25
C LYS A 100 -16.09 2.21 24.14
#